data_AF-A0A3M2CJS4-F1
#
_entry.id   AF-A0A3M2CJS4-F1
#
_cell.length_a   1.000
_cell.length_b   1.000
_cell.length_c   1.000
_cell.angle_alpha   90.00
_cell.angle_beta   90.00
_cell.angle_gamma   90.00
#
_symmetry.space_group_name_H-M   'P 1'
#
loop_
_entity.id
_entity.type
_entity.pdbx_description
1 polymer ?
#
loop_
_entity_poly.entity_id
_entity_poly.type
_entity_poly.pdbx_seq_one_letter_code
_entity_poly.pdbx_strand_id
1 'polypeptide(L)' 'EITNPECARAIAEDADRLATDGIGLAPEPILTGDDLIAMGMTPGPALGSALRDLYDRQLAGEIRTPDQARRAARRLLGSV' A
#
# COMPACT_ATOMS: atom_id res chain seq x y z
N GLU A 1 29.40 -7.13 -21.50
CA GLU A 1 28.09 -7.29 -20.83
C GLU A 1 28.37 -7.49 -19.35
N ILE A 2 27.89 -6.59 -18.47
CA ILE A 2 28.20 -6.63 -17.03
C ILE A 2 27.00 -7.27 -16.33
N THR A 3 26.91 -8.59 -16.38
CA THR A 3 25.92 -9.34 -15.61
C THR A 3 26.67 -10.18 -14.61
N ASN A 4 26.54 -9.83 -13.32
CA ASN A 4 27.08 -10.65 -12.23
C ASN A 4 25.98 -11.65 -11.80
N PRO A 5 26.18 -12.97 -12.02
CA PRO A 5 25.17 -13.98 -11.68
C PRO A 5 24.90 -14.05 -10.17
N GLU A 6 25.87 -13.71 -9.32
CA GLU A 6 25.66 -13.69 -7.87
C GLU A 6 24.73 -12.56 -7.45
N CYS A 7 24.92 -11.36 -8.01
CA CYS A 7 24.02 -10.23 -7.78
C CYS A 7 22.60 -10.54 -8.27
N ALA A 8 22.48 -11.17 -9.45
CA ALA A 8 21.18 -11.56 -9.98
C ALA A 8 20.44 -12.54 -9.06
N ARG A 9 21.15 -13.54 -8.51
CA ARG A 9 20.59 -14.49 -7.56
C ARG A 9 20.12 -13.81 -6.27
N ALA A 10 20.94 -12.92 -5.70
CA ALA A 10 20.58 -12.21 -4.46
C ALA A 10 19.29 -11.38 -4.62
N ILE A 11 19.13 -10.68 -5.76
CA ILE A 11 17.91 -9.92 -6.05
C ILE A 11 16.70 -10.84 -6.18
N ALA A 12 16.86 -12.01 -6.83
CA ALA A 12 15.78 -12.98 -6.97
C ALA A 12 15.33 -13.53 -5.60
N GLU A 13 16.27 -13.87 -4.72
CA GLU A 13 15.99 -14.35 -3.36
C GLU A 13 15.23 -13.29 -2.52
N ASP A 14 15.64 -12.01 -2.62
CA ASP A 14 14.93 -10.92 -1.94
C ASP A 14 13.53 -10.69 -2.50
N ALA A 15 13.36 -10.77 -3.82
CA ALA A 15 12.05 -10.65 -4.46
C ALA A 15 11.10 -11.78 -4.02
N ASP A 16 11.58 -13.02 -3.96
CA ASP A 16 10.80 -14.16 -3.47
C ASP A 16 10.41 -13.99 -1.99
N ARG A 17 11.32 -13.46 -1.17
CA ARG A 17 11.04 -13.16 0.24
C ARG A 17 9.96 -12.09 0.39
N LEU A 18 10.03 -11.00 -0.38
CA LEU A 18 9.00 -9.96 -0.38
C LEU A 18 7.66 -10.47 -0.95
N ALA A 19 7.68 -11.37 -1.93
CA ALA A 19 6.47 -11.98 -2.46
C ALA A 19 5.73 -12.86 -1.44
N THR A 20 6.41 -13.35 -0.40
CA THR A 20 5.88 -14.34 0.55
C THR A 20 5.76 -13.82 1.99
N ASP A 21 6.08 -12.55 2.26
CA ASP A 21 6.04 -11.94 3.61
C ASP A 21 4.62 -11.60 4.12
N GLY A 22 3.59 -11.87 3.30
CA GLY A 22 2.19 -11.58 3.60
C GLY A 22 1.75 -10.16 3.20
N ILE A 23 2.65 -9.31 2.73
CA ILE A 23 2.36 -8.03 2.07
C ILE A 23 2.48 -8.21 0.56
N GLY A 24 3.61 -8.74 0.08
CA GLY A 24 3.89 -8.88 -1.35
C GLY A 24 4.75 -7.73 -1.90
N LEU A 25 5.38 -7.97 -3.06
CA LEU A 25 6.27 -7.00 -3.72
C LEU A 25 5.51 -5.77 -4.29
N ALA A 26 4.30 -5.99 -4.80
CA ALA A 26 3.43 -4.96 -5.36
C ALA A 26 1.96 -5.36 -5.15
N PRO A 27 1.48 -5.32 -3.90
CA PRO A 27 0.12 -5.72 -3.60
C PRO A 27 -0.91 -4.75 -4.15
N GLU A 28 -2.11 -5.26 -4.40
CA GLU A 28 -3.24 -4.40 -4.69
C GLU A 28 -3.56 -3.53 -3.45
N PRO A 29 -3.90 -2.24 -3.61
CA PRO A 29 -4.33 -1.40 -2.49
C PRO A 29 -5.55 -2.00 -1.77
N ILE A 30 -5.51 -2.01 -0.43
CA ILE A 30 -6.61 -2.52 0.39
C ILE A 30 -7.89 -1.68 0.24
N LEU A 31 -7.74 -0.38 -0.06
CA LEU A 31 -8.86 0.52 -0.33
C LEU A 31 -8.66 1.22 -1.67
N THR A 32 -9.77 1.36 -2.39
CA THR A 32 -9.84 2.07 -3.68
C THR A 32 -10.35 3.50 -3.50
N GLY A 33 -10.27 4.30 -4.56
CA GLY A 33 -10.87 5.64 -4.57
C GLY A 33 -12.37 5.61 -4.30
N ASP A 34 -13.08 4.63 -4.88
CA ASP A 34 -14.53 4.46 -4.69
C ASP A 34 -14.87 4.16 -3.23
N ASP A 35 -14.05 3.36 -2.53
CA ASP A 35 -14.23 3.12 -1.10
C ASP A 35 -14.13 4.40 -0.28
N LEU A 36 -13.14 5.25 -0.58
CA LEU A 36 -12.95 6.51 0.14
C LEU A 36 -14.07 7.52 -0.17
N ILE A 37 -14.56 7.56 -1.41
CA ILE A 37 -15.71 8.38 -1.81
C ILE A 37 -16.97 7.92 -1.08
N ALA A 38 -17.22 6.61 -1.00
CA ALA A 38 -18.32 6.05 -0.23
C ALA A 38 -18.23 6.34 1.28
N MET A 39 -17.03 6.59 1.80
CA MET A 39 -16.80 7.04 3.18
C MET A 39 -16.95 8.56 3.39
N GLY A 40 -17.23 9.32 2.33
CA GLY A 40 -17.50 10.76 2.39
C GLY A 40 -16.34 11.66 1.95
N MET A 41 -15.26 11.11 1.38
CA MET A 41 -14.23 11.94 0.74
C MET A 41 -14.71 12.47 -0.62
N THR A 42 -14.41 13.73 -0.92
CA THR A 42 -14.69 14.33 -2.23
C THR A 42 -13.54 14.06 -3.20
N PRO A 43 -13.81 13.75 -4.49
CA PRO A 43 -12.77 13.66 -5.51
C PRO A 43 -11.90 14.92 -5.58
N GLY A 44 -10.58 14.74 -5.56
CA GLY A 44 -9.62 15.84 -5.61
C GLY A 44 -8.24 15.46 -5.05
N PRO A 45 -7.33 16.45 -4.91
CA PRO A 45 -5.96 16.21 -4.42
C PRO A 45 -5.89 15.55 -3.04
N ALA A 46 -6.83 15.89 -2.14
CA ALA A 46 -6.91 15.31 -0.81
C ALA A 46 -7.20 13.81 -0.84
N LEU A 47 -8.13 13.35 -1.69
CA LEU A 47 -8.42 11.94 -1.92
C LEU A 47 -7.17 11.18 -2.39
N GLY A 48 -6.46 11.73 -3.37
CA GLY A 48 -5.24 11.13 -3.88
C GLY A 48 -4.12 11.04 -2.84
N SER A 49 -3.98 12.07 -2.00
CA SER A 49 -3.03 12.04 -0.87
C SER A 49 -3.41 11.02 0.19
N ALA A 50 -4.71 10.87 0.49
CA ALA A 50 -5.18 9.83 1.41
C ALA A 50 -4.95 8.41 0.86
N LEU A 51 -5.20 8.17 -0.44
CA LEU A 51 -4.90 6.88 -1.07
C LEU A 51 -3.42 6.52 -0.98
N ARG A 52 -2.53 7.48 -1.25
CA ARG A 52 -1.07 7.28 -1.11
C ARG A 52 -0.67 6.94 0.32
N ASP A 53 -1.11 7.74 1.30
CA ASP A 53 -0.80 7.49 2.71
C ASP A 53 -1.30 6.11 3.18
N LEU A 54 -2.50 5.70 2.78
CA LEU A 54 -3.03 4.38 3.11
C LEU A 54 -2.23 3.24 2.47
N TYR A 55 -1.82 3.40 1.21
CA TYR A 55 -1.01 2.42 0.51
C TYR A 55 0.41 2.32 1.08
N ASP A 56 1.03 3.45 1.44
CA ASP A 56 2.33 3.47 2.09
C ASP A 56 2.30 2.74 3.44
N ARG A 57 1.25 2.97 4.25
CA ARG A 57 1.04 2.24 5.52
C ARG A 57 0.78 0.75 5.32
N GLN A 58 0.16 0.36 4.20
CA GLN A 58 -0.01 -1.04 3.83
C GLN A 58 1.35 -1.67 3.52
N LEU A 59 2.17 -1.02 2.69
CA LEU A 59 3.52 -1.48 2.36
C LEU A 59 4.44 -1.55 3.59
N ALA A 60 4.27 -0.64 4.55
CA ALA A 60 4.96 -0.68 5.84
C ALA A 60 4.45 -1.79 6.78
N GLY A 61 3.37 -2.48 6.43
CA GLY A 61 2.75 -3.52 7.25
C GLY A 61 1.94 -3.02 8.44
N GLU A 62 1.68 -1.71 8.54
CA GLU A 62 0.83 -1.10 9.57
C GLU A 62 -0.65 -1.41 9.35
N ILE A 63 -1.05 -1.55 8.08
CA ILE A 63 -2.39 -1.87 7.63
C ILE A 63 -2.34 -3.16 6.82
N ARG A 64 -3.05 -4.18 7.29
CA ARG A 64 -3.13 -5.49 6.66
C ARG A 64 -4.55 -5.92 6.34
N THR A 65 -5.55 -5.19 6.85
CA THR A 65 -6.96 -5.55 6.67
C THR A 65 -7.82 -4.37 6.24
N PRO A 66 -8.95 -4.63 5.54
CA PRO A 66 -9.91 -3.60 5.17
C PRO A 66 -10.40 -2.77 6.37
N ASP A 67 -10.61 -3.41 7.52
CA ASP A 67 -11.07 -2.70 8.72
C ASP A 67 -10.02 -1.74 9.29
N GLN A 68 -8.73 -2.14 9.27
CA GLN A 68 -7.64 -1.26 9.66
C GLN A 68 -7.54 -0.06 8.71
N ALA A 69 -7.66 -0.31 7.40
CA ALA A 69 -7.63 0.72 6.38
C ALA A 69 -8.79 1.71 6.54
N ARG A 70 -10.03 1.22 6.75
CA ARG A 70 -11.22 2.05 6.99
C ARG A 70 -11.10 2.87 8.27
N ARG A 71 -10.45 2.35 9.32
CA ARG A 71 -10.17 3.12 10.55
C ARG A 71 -9.15 4.23 10.29
N ALA A 72 -8.09 3.94 9.53
CA ALA A 72 -7.10 4.94 9.16
C ALA A 72 -7.71 6.05 8.28
N ALA A 73 -8.49 5.68 7.26
CA ALA A 73 -9.20 6.61 6.39
C ALA A 73 -10.14 7.56 7.16
N ARG A 74 -10.87 7.04 8.15
CA ARG A 74 -11.73 7.86 9.03
C ARG A 74 -10.95 8.87 9.86
N ARG A 75 -9.73 8.54 10.30
CA ARG A 75 -8.87 9.50 11.02
C ARG A 75 -8.42 10.63 10.10
N LEU A 76 -8.11 10.32 8.83
CA LEU A 76 -7.77 11.33 7.84
C LEU A 76 -8.94 12.29 7.61
N LEU A 77 -10.17 11.77 7.46
CA LEU A 77 -11.39 12.58 7.33
C LEU A 77 -11.64 13.54 8.50
N GLY A 78 -11.40 13.09 9.74
CA GLY A 78 -11.57 13.92 10.93
C GLY A 78 -10.43 14.91 11.20
N SER A 79 -9.35 14.84 10.40
CA SER A 79 -8.21 15.76 10.48
C SER A 79 -8.23 16.86 9.40
N VAL A 80 -9.24 16.85 8.52
CA VAL A 80 -9.45 17.89 7.47
C VAL A 80 -10.37 18.99 7.99
#